data_AF-A0A658KFH3-F1
#
_entry.id   AF-A0A658KFH3-F1
#
_cell.length_a   1.000
_cell.length_b   1.000
_cell.length_c   1.000
_cell.angle_alpha   90.00
_cell.angle_beta   90.00
_cell.angle_gamma   90.00
#
_symmetry.space_group_name_H-M   'P 1'
#
loop_
_entity.id
_entity.type
_entity.pdbx_description
1 polymer ?
#
loop_
_entity_poly.entity_id
_entity_poly.type
_entity_poly.pdbx_seq_one_letter_code
_entity_poly.pdbx_strand_id
1 'polypeptide(L)'
;MTFNAGYIDRVNKRDSSNYQAMTIASPNRRFNGAATSSHMAYAGGDYQVNKELSIRAYHAEVADLYTQNTLALLHKLAIGDGVLTTDLRSFFSSDTGSAKAGDVDNQNLSALLGYKWGGHSVSLGYMHSSGDTATPYVSGTELMGLSEMTMSSDFLNARERTWQAIYDYDFTAVGLVGLRSRLRYVRGDNIELAAFNADDRKEREFQMELGYVVQSGPLKNIGLLARKSIYRNDFPAGTAFRDENQTRFIVQYSLPLW
;
A
#
# COMPACT_ATOMS: atom_id res chain seq x y z
N MET A 1 -18.39 17.53 1.12
CA MET A 1 -18.33 16.61 -0.02
C MET A 1 -17.32 17.20 -0.99
N THR A 2 -16.35 16.41 -1.42
CA THR A 2 -15.34 16.80 -2.41
C THR A 2 -15.45 15.86 -3.60
N PHE A 3 -15.45 16.40 -4.81
CA PHE A 3 -15.40 15.61 -6.04
C PHE A 3 -14.05 15.82 -6.72
N ASN A 4 -13.50 14.73 -7.24
CA ASN A 4 -12.19 14.72 -7.88
C ASN A 4 -12.30 13.95 -9.19
N ALA A 5 -11.78 14.53 -10.27
CA ALA A 5 -11.65 13.85 -11.55
C ALA A 5 -10.31 14.23 -12.19
N GLY A 6 -9.77 13.34 -13.00
CA GLY A 6 -8.51 13.57 -13.67
C GLY A 6 -8.36 12.73 -14.93
N TYR A 7 -7.54 13.24 -15.84
CA TYR A 7 -7.11 12.57 -17.06
C TYR A 7 -5.59 12.68 -17.15
N ILE A 8 -4.92 11.55 -17.28
CA ILE A 8 -3.45 11.44 -17.31
C ILE A 8 -3.10 10.63 -18.55
N ASP A 9 -2.25 11.15 -19.42
CA ASP A 9 -1.82 10.44 -20.64
C ASP A 9 -0.39 9.89 -20.53
N ARG A 10 0.43 10.45 -19.63
CA ARG A 10 1.83 10.07 -19.42
C ARG A 10 2.20 10.05 -17.94
N VAL A 11 3.20 9.23 -17.62
CA VAL A 11 3.80 9.14 -16.29
C VAL A 11 5.30 9.34 -16.36
N ASN A 12 5.87 10.09 -15.42
CA ASN A 12 7.31 10.10 -15.17
C ASN A 12 7.58 9.29 -13.89
N LYS A 13 8.27 8.16 -14.02
CA LYS A 13 8.54 7.24 -12.91
C LYS A 13 9.62 7.83 -11.98
N ARG A 14 9.64 7.38 -10.72
CA ARG A 14 10.54 7.90 -9.66
C ARG A 14 12.04 7.83 -9.99
N ASP A 15 12.42 6.92 -10.88
CA ASP A 15 13.77 6.65 -11.35
C ASP A 15 13.97 7.06 -12.83
N SER A 16 13.08 7.90 -13.36
CA SER A 16 13.10 8.37 -14.75
C SER A 16 13.26 9.89 -14.83
N SER A 17 13.78 10.34 -15.97
CA SER A 17 13.87 11.76 -16.36
C SER A 17 12.92 12.13 -17.51
N ASN A 18 12.15 11.18 -18.03
CA ASN A 18 11.22 11.40 -19.12
C ASN A 18 9.80 10.87 -18.86
N TYR A 19 8.83 11.47 -19.56
CA TYR A 19 7.44 11.04 -19.58
C TYR A 19 7.25 9.84 -20.52
N GLN A 20 6.57 8.81 -20.04
CA GLN A 20 6.36 7.53 -20.72
C GLN A 20 4.87 7.19 -20.75
N ALA A 21 4.46 6.33 -21.68
CA ALA A 21 3.13 5.73 -21.65
C ALA A 21 2.96 4.87 -20.38
N MET A 22 1.75 4.86 -19.82
CA MET A 22 1.46 4.02 -18.67
C MET A 22 1.42 2.55 -19.05
N THR A 23 1.80 1.70 -18.11
CA THR A 23 1.80 0.23 -18.23
C THR A 23 1.21 -0.34 -16.94
N ILE A 24 0.78 -1.59 -16.97
CA ILE A 24 0.34 -2.31 -15.78
C ILE A 24 1.54 -2.89 -15.02
N ALA A 25 1.52 -2.84 -13.69
CA ALA A 25 2.53 -3.52 -12.88
C ALA A 25 2.39 -5.04 -13.04
N SER A 26 3.50 -5.73 -13.34
CA SER A 26 3.50 -7.18 -13.50
C SER A 26 4.65 -7.88 -12.74
N PRO A 27 4.79 -7.64 -11.42
CA PRO A 27 5.62 -8.54 -10.61
C PRO A 27 5.07 -9.97 -10.73
N ASN A 28 5.94 -10.97 -10.63
CA ASN A 28 5.59 -12.38 -10.78
C ASN A 28 4.84 -12.72 -12.09
N ARG A 29 5.03 -11.92 -13.15
CA ARG A 29 4.36 -12.12 -14.45
C ARG A 29 2.84 -12.24 -14.33
N ARG A 30 2.24 -11.50 -13.38
CA ARG A 30 0.78 -11.51 -13.13
C ARG A 30 -0.04 -11.06 -14.36
N PHE A 31 0.53 -10.17 -15.17
CA PHE A 31 -0.11 -9.59 -16.36
C PHE A 31 0.89 -9.43 -17.52
N ASN A 32 0.42 -9.03 -18.71
CA ASN A 32 1.29 -8.57 -19.79
C ASN A 32 1.89 -7.18 -19.47
N GLY A 33 3.04 -7.16 -18.78
CA GLY A 33 3.71 -5.91 -18.35
C GLY A 33 4.28 -5.04 -19.49
N ALA A 34 4.32 -5.55 -20.72
CA ALA A 34 4.70 -4.77 -21.90
C ALA A 34 3.52 -3.97 -22.49
N ALA A 35 2.29 -4.27 -22.07
CA ALA A 35 1.10 -3.58 -22.53
C ALA A 35 1.09 -2.11 -22.09
N THR A 36 0.95 -1.21 -23.05
CA THR A 36 0.85 0.23 -22.82
C THR A 36 -0.58 0.71 -22.94
N SER A 37 -0.89 1.75 -22.17
CA SER A 37 -2.15 2.48 -22.23
C SER A 37 -1.96 3.86 -22.84
N SER A 38 -2.98 4.35 -23.53
CA SER A 38 -3.00 5.72 -24.06
C SER A 38 -3.25 6.75 -22.97
N HIS A 39 -4.05 6.41 -21.95
CA HIS A 39 -4.42 7.30 -20.85
C HIS A 39 -5.03 6.55 -19.67
N MET A 40 -5.13 7.24 -18.54
CA MET A 40 -5.92 6.88 -17.39
C MET A 40 -6.88 8.03 -17.09
N ALA A 41 -8.16 7.72 -16.94
CA ALA A 41 -9.17 8.64 -16.46
C ALA A 41 -9.70 8.15 -15.11
N TYR A 42 -9.96 9.06 -14.18
CA TYR A 42 -10.63 8.73 -12.94
C TYR A 42 -11.64 9.80 -12.55
N ALA A 43 -12.66 9.38 -11.79
CA ALA A 43 -13.62 10.26 -11.15
C ALA A 43 -14.09 9.65 -9.84
N GLY A 44 -14.39 10.47 -8.85
CA GLY A 44 -14.85 10.02 -7.55
C GLY A 44 -15.07 11.16 -6.58
N GLY A 45 -15.24 10.80 -5.32
CA GLY A 45 -15.41 11.78 -4.26
C GLY A 45 -15.19 11.26 -2.87
N ASP A 46 -14.99 12.23 -1.98
CA ASP A 46 -14.77 12.07 -0.56
C ASP A 46 -15.94 12.70 0.19
N TYR A 47 -16.52 11.94 1.12
CA TYR A 47 -17.61 12.41 1.95
C TYR A 47 -17.30 12.22 3.43
N GLN A 48 -17.22 13.35 4.14
CA GLN A 48 -17.20 13.36 5.60
C GLN A 48 -18.64 13.24 6.09
N VAL A 49 -19.02 12.05 6.58
CA VAL A 49 -20.39 11.76 7.05
C VAL A 49 -20.67 12.51 8.35
N ASN A 50 -19.71 12.47 9.28
CA ASN A 50 -19.73 13.19 10.56
C ASN A 50 -18.27 13.38 11.05
N LYS A 51 -18.04 13.80 12.30
CA LYS A 51 -16.67 14.05 12.82
C LYS A 51 -15.77 12.80 12.89
N GLU A 52 -16.37 11.61 12.92
CA GLU A 52 -15.70 10.34 13.21
C GLU A 52 -15.58 9.47 11.96
N LEU A 53 -16.48 9.63 10.98
CA LEU A 53 -16.62 8.76 9.82
C LEU A 53 -16.45 9.52 8.50
N SER A 54 -15.51 9.05 7.68
CA SER A 54 -15.38 9.45 6.28
C SER A 54 -15.46 8.25 5.34
N ILE A 55 -15.98 8.48 4.14
CA ILE A 55 -16.08 7.50 3.07
C ILE A 55 -15.51 8.09 1.78
N ARG A 56 -14.97 7.22 0.92
CA ARG A 56 -14.42 7.56 -0.39
C ARG A 56 -14.88 6.55 -1.42
N ALA A 57 -15.23 7.03 -2.60
CA ALA A 57 -15.62 6.19 -3.73
C ALA A 57 -15.01 6.75 -5.02
N TYR A 58 -14.31 5.90 -5.77
CA TYR A 58 -13.64 6.27 -7.01
C TYR A 58 -13.81 5.19 -8.06
N HIS A 59 -13.89 5.63 -9.32
CA HIS A 59 -13.76 4.79 -10.50
C HIS A 59 -12.56 5.28 -11.30
N ALA A 60 -11.71 4.36 -11.74
CA ALA A 60 -10.60 4.64 -12.64
C ALA A 60 -10.62 3.66 -13.82
N GLU A 61 -10.35 4.17 -15.01
CA GLU A 61 -10.06 3.38 -16.21
C GLU A 61 -8.62 3.66 -16.63
N VAL A 62 -7.83 2.61 -16.78
CA VAL A 62 -6.55 2.63 -17.51
C VAL A 62 -6.82 2.02 -18.87
N ALA A 63 -6.96 2.86 -19.89
CA ALA A 63 -7.53 2.49 -21.18
C ALA A 63 -6.84 1.25 -21.79
N ASP A 64 -7.64 0.31 -22.30
CA ASP A 64 -7.23 -1.00 -22.83
C ASP A 64 -6.53 -1.95 -21.85
N LEU A 65 -6.36 -1.59 -20.57
CA LEU A 65 -5.70 -2.44 -19.57
C LEU A 65 -6.70 -2.95 -18.53
N TYR A 66 -7.27 -2.06 -17.71
CA TYR A 66 -8.22 -2.43 -16.66
C TYR A 66 -9.06 -1.24 -16.19
N THR A 67 -10.20 -1.53 -15.59
CA THR A 67 -10.92 -0.59 -14.72
C THR A 67 -10.75 -0.99 -13.26
N GLN A 68 -10.84 -0.02 -12.35
CA GLN A 68 -10.81 -0.26 -10.91
C GLN A 68 -11.79 0.66 -10.19
N ASN A 69 -12.74 0.06 -9.49
CA ASN A 69 -13.58 0.76 -8.53
C ASN A 69 -12.94 0.64 -7.14
N THR A 70 -12.83 1.76 -6.44
CA THR A 70 -12.31 1.83 -5.07
C THR A 70 -13.40 2.33 -4.14
N LEU A 71 -13.62 1.60 -3.04
CA LEU A 71 -14.39 2.07 -1.90
C LEU A 71 -13.48 2.08 -0.67
N ALA A 72 -13.55 3.14 0.13
CA ALA A 72 -12.84 3.20 1.39
C ALA A 72 -13.68 3.85 2.48
N LEU A 73 -13.52 3.39 3.71
CA LEU A 73 -14.17 3.91 4.89
C LEU A 73 -13.11 4.09 5.98
N LEU A 74 -13.10 5.26 6.62
CA LEU A 74 -12.27 5.52 7.79
C LEU A 74 -13.15 5.99 8.93
N HIS A 75 -13.12 5.26 10.04
CA HIS A 75 -13.85 5.58 11.26
C HIS A 75 -12.87 5.74 12.43
N LYS A 76 -13.03 6.81 13.22
CA LYS A 76 -12.24 7.09 14.42
C LYS A 76 -13.17 7.37 15.59
N LEU A 77 -13.26 6.43 16.52
CA LEU A 77 -14.11 6.52 17.70
C LEU A 77 -13.26 6.73 18.95
N ALA A 78 -13.50 7.83 19.67
CA ALA A 78 -12.93 8.01 21.00
C ALA A 78 -13.60 7.03 21.97
N ILE A 79 -12.81 6.18 22.64
CA ILE A 79 -13.30 5.21 23.61
C ILE A 79 -12.30 5.03 24.76
N GLY A 80 -12.77 5.30 25.98
CA GLY A 80 -11.90 5.42 27.16
C GLY A 80 -10.85 6.51 26.96
N ASP A 81 -9.61 6.20 27.29
CA ASP A 81 -8.46 7.13 27.16
C ASP A 81 -7.79 7.06 25.77
N GLY A 82 -8.46 6.46 24.79
CA GLY A 82 -7.88 6.15 23.49
C GLY A 82 -8.82 6.38 22.31
N VAL A 83 -8.31 6.02 21.13
CA VAL A 83 -9.05 6.12 19.86
C VAL A 83 -8.98 4.78 19.15
N LEU A 84 -10.15 4.20 18.90
CA LEU A 84 -10.33 3.06 18.01
C LEU A 84 -10.44 3.58 16.57
N THR A 85 -9.62 3.05 15.68
CA THR A 85 -9.64 3.32 14.24
C THR A 85 -10.07 2.07 13.48
N THR A 86 -10.99 2.24 12.53
CA THR A 86 -11.37 1.22 11.55
C THR A 86 -11.11 1.80 10.16
N ASP A 87 -10.21 1.19 9.40
CA ASP A 87 -9.93 1.53 7.99
C ASP A 87 -10.32 0.32 7.14
N LEU A 88 -11.34 0.49 6.29
CA LEU A 88 -11.79 -0.51 5.33
C LEU A 88 -11.47 -0.04 3.93
N ARG A 89 -10.92 -0.91 3.08
CA ARG A 89 -10.63 -0.62 1.68
C ARG A 89 -11.08 -1.75 0.79
N SER A 90 -11.53 -1.42 -0.40
CA SER A 90 -12.06 -2.38 -1.35
C SER A 90 -11.71 -1.93 -2.76
N PHE A 91 -11.12 -2.83 -3.53
CA PHE A 91 -10.74 -2.62 -4.92
C PHE A 91 -11.43 -3.69 -5.77
N PHE A 92 -12.16 -3.29 -6.80
CA PHE A 92 -12.83 -4.19 -7.73
C PHE A 92 -12.33 -3.88 -9.12
N SER A 93 -11.69 -4.86 -9.75
CA SER A 93 -10.99 -4.69 -11.01
C SER A 93 -11.43 -5.70 -12.07
N SER A 94 -11.64 -5.19 -13.28
CA SER A 94 -11.92 -5.98 -14.47
C SER A 94 -11.04 -5.49 -15.63
N ASP A 95 -10.82 -6.32 -16.64
CA ASP A 95 -10.23 -5.84 -17.90
C ASP A 95 -11.20 -4.89 -18.62
N THR A 96 -10.69 -4.17 -19.62
CA THR A 96 -11.47 -3.20 -20.40
C THR A 96 -10.89 -3.00 -21.80
N GLY A 97 -11.72 -2.52 -22.73
CA GLY A 97 -11.32 -2.22 -24.10
C GLY A 97 -10.76 -3.45 -24.80
N SER A 98 -9.54 -3.34 -25.33
CA SER A 98 -8.84 -4.45 -25.99
C SER A 98 -8.10 -5.42 -25.05
N ALA A 99 -8.21 -5.25 -23.72
CA ALA A 99 -7.64 -6.14 -22.70
C ALA A 99 -6.15 -6.49 -22.94
N LYS A 100 -5.33 -5.49 -23.29
CA LYS A 100 -3.91 -5.69 -23.67
C LYS A 100 -3.07 -6.27 -22.53
N ALA A 101 -3.49 -6.08 -21.28
CA ALA A 101 -2.87 -6.64 -20.09
C ALA A 101 -3.09 -8.17 -19.93
N GLY A 102 -3.99 -8.76 -20.72
CA GLY A 102 -4.60 -10.06 -20.45
C GLY A 102 -5.83 -9.92 -19.56
N ASP A 103 -6.36 -11.05 -19.10
CA ASP A 103 -7.51 -11.08 -18.20
C ASP A 103 -7.19 -10.32 -16.91
N VAL A 104 -8.18 -9.59 -16.42
CA VAL A 104 -8.16 -8.96 -15.10
C VAL A 104 -9.51 -9.25 -14.47
N ASP A 105 -9.49 -10.03 -13.40
CA ASP A 105 -10.63 -10.31 -12.53
C ASP A 105 -10.10 -10.34 -11.09
N ASN A 106 -10.35 -9.28 -10.34
CA ASN A 106 -9.88 -9.18 -8.97
C ASN A 106 -10.84 -8.39 -8.09
N GLN A 107 -11.08 -8.91 -6.89
CA GLN A 107 -11.67 -8.16 -5.79
C GLN A 107 -10.73 -8.28 -4.58
N ASN A 108 -10.23 -7.15 -4.10
CA ASN A 108 -9.34 -7.07 -2.97
C ASN A 108 -10.00 -6.26 -1.86
N LEU A 109 -10.31 -6.94 -0.76
CA LEU A 109 -11.01 -6.35 0.39
C LEU A 109 -10.09 -6.39 1.60
N SER A 110 -9.95 -5.28 2.30
CA SER A 110 -9.13 -5.18 3.50
C SER A 110 -9.82 -4.43 4.62
N ALA A 111 -9.46 -4.84 5.84
CA ALA A 111 -9.85 -4.19 7.07
C ALA A 111 -8.64 -4.07 7.99
N LEU A 112 -8.44 -2.90 8.59
CA LEU A 112 -7.45 -2.64 9.62
C LEU A 112 -8.14 -2.02 10.83
N LEU A 113 -8.05 -2.69 11.98
CA LEU A 113 -8.50 -2.19 13.26
C LEU A 113 -7.29 -1.79 14.09
N GLY A 114 -7.31 -0.57 14.64
CA GLY A 114 -6.23 -0.04 15.46
C GLY A 114 -6.74 0.62 16.72
N TYR A 115 -6.03 0.48 17.83
CA TYR A 115 -6.32 1.22 19.07
C TYR A 115 -5.08 1.99 19.50
N LYS A 116 -5.24 3.29 19.73
CA LYS A 116 -4.19 4.18 20.22
C LYS A 116 -4.52 4.67 21.62
N TRP A 117 -3.57 4.55 22.55
CA TRP A 117 -3.69 5.06 23.92
C TRP A 117 -2.30 5.49 24.44
N GLY A 118 -2.22 6.68 25.03
CA GLY A 118 -0.94 7.26 25.45
C GLY A 118 0.09 7.27 24.30
N GLY A 119 1.27 6.70 24.55
CA GLY A 119 2.31 6.52 23.53
C GLY A 119 2.14 5.29 22.64
N HIS A 120 1.21 4.38 22.93
CA HIS A 120 1.08 3.09 22.24
C HIS A 120 0.05 3.16 21.11
N SER A 121 0.29 2.39 20.04
CA SER A 121 -0.77 2.02 19.11
C SER A 121 -0.58 0.58 18.65
N VAL A 122 -1.64 -0.22 18.70
CA VAL A 122 -1.65 -1.60 18.19
C VAL A 122 -2.69 -1.69 17.09
N SER A 123 -2.34 -2.31 15.97
CA SER A 123 -3.29 -2.58 14.89
C SER A 123 -3.20 -4.02 14.39
N LEU A 124 -4.36 -4.59 14.03
CA LEU A 124 -4.49 -5.89 13.39
C LEU A 124 -5.30 -5.70 12.11
N GLY A 125 -4.77 -6.19 11.00
CA GLY A 125 -5.42 -6.10 9.70
C GLY A 125 -5.50 -7.43 8.98
N TYR A 126 -6.49 -7.55 8.11
CA TYR A 126 -6.69 -8.68 7.23
C TYR A 126 -7.09 -8.18 5.84
N MET A 127 -6.58 -8.82 4.80
CA MET A 127 -6.87 -8.55 3.41
C MET A 127 -7.09 -9.86 2.67
N HIS A 128 -8.09 -9.87 1.81
CA HIS A 128 -8.48 -11.01 1.01
C HIS A 128 -8.56 -10.60 -0.45
N SER A 129 -7.70 -11.22 -1.26
CA SER A 129 -7.74 -11.15 -2.71
C SER A 129 -8.58 -12.33 -3.23
N SER A 130 -9.54 -12.04 -4.10
CA SER A 130 -10.44 -13.00 -4.74
C SER A 130 -10.61 -12.67 -6.22
N GLY A 131 -11.21 -13.57 -6.99
CA GLY A 131 -11.13 -13.57 -8.46
C GLY A 131 -9.95 -14.40 -8.96
N ASP A 132 -9.81 -14.45 -10.28
CA ASP A 132 -8.82 -15.30 -10.95
C ASP A 132 -7.43 -14.65 -11.10
N THR A 133 -7.34 -13.33 -10.88
CA THR A 133 -6.09 -12.58 -11.10
C THR A 133 -5.62 -11.83 -9.86
N ALA A 134 -4.37 -11.36 -9.89
CA ALA A 134 -3.79 -10.48 -8.88
C ALA A 134 -4.46 -9.09 -8.86
N THR A 135 -4.19 -8.27 -7.84
CA THR A 135 -4.72 -6.89 -7.84
C THR A 135 -3.91 -6.00 -8.80
N PRO A 136 -4.53 -5.41 -9.84
CA PRO A 136 -3.81 -4.58 -10.80
C PRO A 136 -3.55 -3.18 -10.23
N TYR A 137 -2.43 -2.59 -10.65
CA TYR A 137 -2.09 -1.20 -10.41
C TYR A 137 -1.15 -0.69 -11.51
N VAL A 138 -1.03 0.63 -11.66
CA VAL A 138 -0.15 1.26 -12.65
C VAL A 138 1.33 0.98 -12.30
N SER A 139 2.12 0.59 -13.29
CA SER A 139 3.55 0.33 -13.12
C SER A 139 4.33 1.58 -12.66
N GLY A 140 5.18 1.41 -11.66
CA GLY A 140 5.94 2.50 -11.04
C GLY A 140 5.20 3.23 -9.93
N THR A 141 3.98 2.78 -9.59
CA THR A 141 3.28 3.13 -8.35
C THR A 141 3.18 1.90 -7.45
N GLU A 142 2.53 2.05 -6.30
CA GLU A 142 2.20 0.96 -5.39
C GLU A 142 0.77 1.12 -4.87
N LEU A 143 0.04 0.02 -4.70
CA LEU A 143 -1.30 0.02 -4.11
C LEU A 143 -1.23 -0.23 -2.60
N MET A 144 -1.90 0.62 -1.82
CA MET A 144 -1.96 0.48 -0.36
C MET A 144 -3.15 -0.40 0.05
N GLY A 145 -3.08 -1.69 -0.27
CA GLY A 145 -4.14 -2.66 0.01
C GLY A 145 -4.50 -2.75 1.49
N LEU A 146 -3.48 -2.89 2.35
CA LEU A 146 -3.61 -3.00 3.81
C LEU A 146 -3.30 -1.68 4.55
N SER A 147 -3.77 -0.57 3.99
CA SER A 147 -3.57 0.80 4.51
C SER A 147 -2.14 1.32 4.57
N GLU A 148 -1.15 0.47 4.28
CA GLU A 148 0.26 0.82 4.27
C GLU A 148 1.07 -0.07 3.32
N MET A 149 2.04 0.53 2.62
CA MET A 149 2.97 -0.18 1.75
C MET A 149 3.96 -1.03 2.57
N THR A 150 4.31 -2.19 2.05
CA THR A 150 5.40 -3.04 2.55
C THR A 150 6.73 -2.68 1.88
N MET A 151 7.86 -3.15 2.40
CA MET A 151 9.18 -2.73 1.89
C MET A 151 9.67 -3.64 0.77
N SER A 152 9.38 -4.94 0.85
CA SER A 152 9.99 -5.96 0.01
C SER A 152 9.04 -6.53 -1.04
N SER A 153 7.81 -6.89 -0.64
CA SER A 153 6.75 -7.39 -1.53
C SER A 153 5.54 -6.46 -1.50
N ASP A 154 4.59 -6.64 -2.40
CA ASP A 154 3.32 -5.90 -2.41
C ASP A 154 2.17 -6.64 -1.72
N PHE A 155 2.27 -7.96 -1.52
CA PHE A 155 1.19 -8.82 -0.98
C PHE A 155 -0.11 -8.76 -1.80
N LEU A 156 0.00 -8.59 -3.12
CA LEU A 156 -1.14 -8.42 -4.02
C LEU A 156 -1.28 -9.59 -5.02
N ASN A 157 -0.76 -10.78 -4.70
CA ASN A 157 -0.89 -11.92 -5.60
C ASN A 157 -2.35 -12.39 -5.75
N ALA A 158 -2.60 -13.22 -6.76
CA ALA A 158 -3.89 -13.85 -6.95
C ALA A 158 -4.23 -14.74 -5.76
N ARG A 159 -5.49 -14.67 -5.31
CA ARG A 159 -6.08 -15.44 -4.20
C ARG A 159 -5.42 -15.30 -2.83
N GLU A 160 -4.49 -14.36 -2.68
CA GLU A 160 -3.73 -14.15 -1.46
C GLU A 160 -4.62 -13.72 -0.28
N ARG A 161 -4.35 -14.30 0.88
CA ARG A 161 -4.91 -13.92 2.18
C ARG A 161 -3.80 -13.37 3.04
N THR A 162 -3.90 -12.12 3.42
CA THR A 162 -2.82 -11.42 4.12
C THR A 162 -3.31 -10.92 5.45
N TRP A 163 -2.61 -11.23 6.54
CA TRP A 163 -2.82 -10.56 7.82
C TRP A 163 -1.59 -9.75 8.23
N GLN A 164 -1.81 -8.69 9.00
CA GLN A 164 -0.76 -7.86 9.56
C GLN A 164 -1.00 -7.50 11.01
N ALA A 165 0.07 -7.43 11.78
CA ALA A 165 0.08 -6.85 13.12
C ALA A 165 1.08 -5.70 13.15
N ILE A 166 0.67 -4.57 13.71
CA ILE A 166 1.49 -3.35 13.82
C ILE A 166 1.51 -2.91 15.27
N TYR A 167 2.69 -2.56 15.75
CA TYR A 167 2.88 -1.87 17.02
C TYR A 167 3.71 -0.60 16.81
N ASP A 168 3.14 0.54 17.17
CA ASP A 168 3.81 1.83 17.17
C ASP A 168 4.00 2.32 18.60
N TYR A 169 5.11 3.03 18.81
CA TYR A 169 5.37 3.76 20.05
C TYR A 169 5.87 5.18 19.79
N ASP A 170 5.18 6.17 20.35
CA ASP A 170 5.60 7.57 20.40
C ASP A 170 6.24 7.84 21.77
N PHE A 171 7.56 8.02 21.79
CA PHE A 171 8.32 8.18 23.02
C PHE A 171 8.13 9.54 23.70
N THR A 172 7.32 10.44 23.11
CA THR A 172 6.84 11.63 23.81
C THR A 172 6.14 11.26 25.13
N ALA A 173 5.49 10.10 25.19
CA ALA A 173 4.87 9.57 26.40
C ALA A 173 5.84 9.33 27.57
N VAL A 174 7.14 9.22 27.29
CA VAL A 174 8.22 9.07 28.28
C VAL A 174 9.23 10.22 28.22
N GLY A 175 8.85 11.35 27.62
CA GLY A 175 9.65 12.58 27.58
C GLY A 175 10.68 12.68 26.44
N LEU A 176 10.82 11.67 25.58
CA LEU A 176 11.73 11.72 24.42
C LEU A 176 10.98 12.21 23.17
N VAL A 177 10.76 13.52 23.10
CA VAL A 177 10.05 14.16 22.00
C VAL A 177 10.82 13.97 20.68
N GLY A 178 10.10 13.56 19.64
CA GLY A 178 10.64 13.37 18.29
C GLY A 178 11.10 11.95 17.98
N LEU A 179 11.23 11.06 18.97
CA LEU A 179 11.58 9.65 18.78
C LEU A 179 10.31 8.79 18.62
N ARG A 180 10.28 7.94 17.59
CA ARG A 180 9.18 7.00 17.31
C ARG A 180 9.72 5.67 16.83
N SER A 181 9.03 4.59 17.15
CA SER A 181 9.33 3.26 16.63
C SER A 181 8.10 2.58 16.06
N ARG A 182 8.33 1.71 15.07
CA ARG A 182 7.32 0.82 14.48
C ARG A 182 7.86 -0.59 14.37
N LEU A 183 7.05 -1.56 14.78
CA LEU A 183 7.22 -2.97 14.46
C LEU A 183 6.01 -3.41 13.65
N ARG A 184 6.25 -4.13 12.55
CA ARG A 184 5.17 -4.69 11.73
C ARG A 184 5.52 -6.09 11.27
N TYR A 185 4.58 -6.99 11.41
CA TYR A 185 4.66 -8.34 10.85
C TYR A 185 3.50 -8.52 9.87
N VAL A 186 3.80 -9.00 8.67
CA VAL A 186 2.83 -9.28 7.60
C VAL A 186 3.03 -10.71 7.14
N ARG A 187 1.94 -11.42 6.88
CA ARG A 187 1.98 -12.79 6.35
C ARG A 187 0.87 -12.99 5.33
N GLY A 188 1.26 -13.44 4.14
CA GLY A 188 0.41 -13.88 3.05
C GLY A 188 0.41 -15.40 2.92
N ASP A 189 -0.74 -16.00 2.65
CA ASP A 189 -0.90 -17.40 2.26
C ASP A 189 -1.95 -17.56 1.16
N ASN A 190 -2.14 -18.80 0.69
CA ASN A 190 -3.09 -19.15 -0.38
C ASN A 190 -2.77 -18.44 -1.71
N ILE A 191 -1.49 -18.17 -1.96
CA ILE A 191 -1.02 -17.44 -3.13
C ILE A 191 -0.97 -18.37 -4.34
N GLU A 192 -1.53 -17.90 -5.45
CA GLU A 192 -1.46 -18.52 -6.76
C GLU A 192 -0.54 -17.71 -7.70
N LEU A 193 0.42 -18.39 -8.30
CA LEU A 193 1.38 -17.84 -9.27
C LEU A 193 1.24 -18.60 -10.60
N ALA A 194 0.14 -18.36 -11.30
CA ALA A 194 -0.23 -19.08 -12.53
C ALA A 194 0.90 -19.15 -13.58
N ALA A 195 1.63 -18.05 -13.79
CA ALA A 195 2.77 -17.99 -14.73
C ALA A 195 3.95 -18.93 -14.37
N PHE A 196 3.94 -19.49 -13.17
CA PHE A 196 4.94 -20.43 -12.65
C PHE A 196 4.34 -21.80 -12.30
N ASN A 197 3.04 -22.03 -12.57
CA ASN A 197 2.32 -23.26 -12.21
C ASN A 197 2.54 -23.63 -10.73
N ALA A 198 2.33 -22.66 -9.83
CA ALA A 198 2.59 -22.81 -8.40
C ALA A 198 1.48 -22.20 -7.55
N ASP A 199 0.86 -23.05 -6.72
CA ASP A 199 -0.27 -22.70 -5.84
C ASP A 199 0.06 -22.95 -4.37
N ASP A 200 -0.79 -22.47 -3.45
CA ASP A 200 -0.58 -22.53 -2.00
C ASP A 200 0.80 -21.99 -1.57
N ARG A 201 1.24 -20.91 -2.22
CA ARG A 201 2.47 -20.22 -1.85
C ARG A 201 2.23 -19.28 -0.66
N LYS A 202 3.32 -18.93 0.03
CA LYS A 202 3.33 -18.16 1.27
C LYS A 202 4.45 -17.14 1.25
N GLU A 203 4.18 -15.99 1.85
CA GLU A 203 5.18 -14.96 2.07
C GLU A 203 5.01 -14.29 3.44
N ARG A 204 6.09 -13.74 3.97
CA ARG A 204 6.07 -12.99 5.23
C ARG A 204 7.12 -11.90 5.25
N GLU A 205 6.81 -10.83 5.97
CA GLU A 205 7.71 -9.71 6.16
C GLU A 205 7.69 -9.26 7.62
N PHE A 206 8.88 -9.12 8.21
CA PHE A 206 9.05 -8.44 9.50
C PHE A 206 9.80 -7.13 9.30
N GLN A 207 9.17 -6.03 9.70
CA GLN A 207 9.66 -4.67 9.57
C GLN A 207 9.93 -4.06 10.94
N MET A 208 11.06 -3.36 11.04
CA MET A 208 11.48 -2.60 12.22
C MET A 208 11.86 -1.19 11.78
N GLU A 209 11.33 -0.19 12.44
CA GLU A 209 11.64 1.21 12.15
C GLU A 209 11.93 1.99 13.42
N LEU A 210 12.92 2.87 13.34
CA LEU A 210 13.24 3.86 14.36
C LEU A 210 13.45 5.21 13.66
N GLY A 211 12.61 6.18 14.03
CA GLY A 211 12.66 7.54 13.50
C GLY A 211 12.94 8.55 14.61
N TYR A 212 13.75 9.57 14.32
CA TYR A 212 14.01 10.68 15.22
C TYR A 212 14.00 12.01 14.46
N VAL A 213 13.27 12.99 14.98
CA VAL A 213 13.34 14.38 14.50
C VAL A 213 14.05 15.23 15.53
N VAL A 214 15.07 15.98 15.12
CA VAL A 214 15.79 16.90 16.01
C VAL A 214 14.87 18.08 16.39
N GLN A 215 14.66 18.27 17.69
CA GLN A 215 13.65 19.22 18.20
C GLN A 215 14.16 20.67 18.34
N SER A 216 15.47 20.87 18.48
CA SER A 216 16.06 22.19 18.78
C SER A 216 17.50 22.33 18.26
N GLY A 217 18.04 23.55 18.34
CA GLY A 217 19.41 23.86 17.93
C GLY A 217 19.61 23.96 16.42
N PRO A 218 20.88 24.00 15.96
CA PRO A 218 21.22 24.22 14.55
C PRO A 218 20.71 23.13 13.58
N LEU A 219 20.43 21.94 14.10
CA LEU A 219 19.96 20.78 13.32
C LEU A 219 18.45 20.56 13.46
N LYS A 220 17.71 21.52 14.05
CA LYS A 220 16.26 21.42 14.22
C LYS A 220 15.59 21.07 12.88
N ASN A 221 14.61 20.17 12.93
CA ASN A 221 13.86 19.63 11.79
C ASN A 221 14.64 18.67 10.87
N ILE A 222 15.88 18.30 11.20
CA ILE A 222 16.49 17.13 10.57
C ILE A 222 15.78 15.88 11.09
N GLY A 223 15.19 15.13 10.16
CA GLY A 223 14.60 13.81 10.37
C GLY A 223 15.58 12.71 10.00
N LEU A 224 15.72 11.74 10.89
CA LEU A 224 16.50 10.52 10.71
C LEU A 224 15.53 9.34 10.77
N LEU A 225 15.65 8.41 9.83
CA LEU A 225 14.83 7.21 9.79
C LEU A 225 15.68 6.01 9.39
N ALA A 226 15.75 5.03 10.27
CA ALA A 226 16.33 3.72 10.00
C ALA A 226 15.19 2.70 9.89
N ARG A 227 15.17 1.92 8.80
CA ARG A 227 14.19 0.87 8.57
C ARG A 227 14.89 -0.42 8.16
N LYS A 228 14.45 -1.54 8.73
CA LYS A 228 14.90 -2.89 8.39
C LYS A 228 13.70 -3.74 8.03
N SER A 229 13.80 -4.47 6.92
CA SER A 229 12.86 -5.52 6.55
C SER A 229 13.58 -6.86 6.42
N ILE A 230 12.89 -7.91 6.86
CA ILE A 230 13.28 -9.32 6.69
C ILE A 230 12.10 -10.00 6.00
N TYR A 231 12.26 -10.26 4.71
CA TYR A 231 11.22 -10.82 3.85
C TYR A 231 11.57 -12.24 3.43
N ARG A 232 10.61 -13.16 3.52
CA ARG A 232 10.76 -14.56 3.13
C ARG A 232 9.56 -15.05 2.35
N ASN A 233 9.77 -15.88 1.34
CA ASN A 233 8.70 -16.59 0.63
C ASN A 233 9.13 -18.01 0.21
N ASP A 234 8.17 -18.81 -0.26
CA ASP A 234 8.41 -20.13 -0.85
C ASP A 234 8.12 -20.15 -2.37
N PHE A 235 8.36 -19.01 -3.02
CA PHE A 235 8.06 -18.84 -4.44
C PHE A 235 9.08 -19.56 -5.33
N PRO A 236 8.68 -20.01 -6.54
CA PRO A 236 9.61 -20.61 -7.50
C PRO A 236 10.72 -19.64 -7.95
N ALA A 237 11.81 -20.20 -8.45
CA ALA A 237 12.87 -19.38 -9.04
C ALA A 237 12.36 -18.55 -10.23
N GLY A 238 12.85 -17.31 -10.36
CA GLY A 238 12.48 -16.39 -11.44
C GLY A 238 11.25 -15.52 -11.14
N THR A 239 10.65 -15.62 -9.95
CA THR A 239 9.70 -14.63 -9.44
C THR A 239 10.38 -13.30 -9.13
N ALA A 240 9.59 -12.23 -9.09
CA ALA A 240 10.08 -10.87 -8.86
C ALA A 240 10.54 -10.68 -7.41
N PHE A 241 9.79 -11.25 -6.46
CA PHE A 241 10.09 -11.15 -5.03
C PHE A 241 10.88 -12.37 -4.55
N ARG A 242 11.99 -12.13 -3.87
CA ARG A 242 12.91 -13.16 -3.37
C ARG A 242 13.25 -12.88 -1.92
N ASP A 243 13.65 -13.91 -1.19
CA ASP A 243 14.17 -13.78 0.17
C ASP A 243 15.19 -12.64 0.27
N GLU A 244 14.93 -11.68 1.14
CA GLU A 244 15.79 -10.52 1.30
C GLU A 244 15.83 -9.97 2.74
N ASN A 245 16.91 -9.26 3.03
CA ASN A 245 17.11 -8.53 4.27
C ASN A 245 17.43 -7.06 3.94
N GLN A 246 16.42 -6.25 3.61
CA GLN A 246 16.63 -4.86 3.19
C GLN A 246 16.84 -3.90 4.38
N THR A 247 17.80 -3.00 4.27
CA THR A 247 18.00 -1.88 5.21
C THR A 247 17.91 -0.55 4.46
N ARG A 248 17.19 0.44 4.99
CA ARG A 248 17.13 1.81 4.46
C ARG A 248 17.50 2.80 5.56
N PHE A 249 18.38 3.74 5.25
CA PHE A 249 18.67 4.91 6.08
C PHE A 249 18.28 6.16 5.31
N ILE A 250 17.48 7.01 5.94
CA ILE A 250 16.93 8.21 5.34
C ILE A 250 17.27 9.39 6.25
N VAL A 251 17.88 10.42 5.67
CA VAL A 251 18.08 11.72 6.30
C VAL A 251 17.27 12.72 5.48
N GLN A 252 16.34 13.40 6.14
CA GLN A 252 15.48 14.39 5.51
C GLN A 252 15.60 15.71 6.24
N TYR A 253 15.75 16.78 5.47
CA TYR A 253 15.67 18.14 5.98
C TYR A 253 14.74 18.93 5.05
N SER A 254 13.79 19.66 5.65
CA SER A 254 12.86 20.51 4.92
C SER A 254 13.06 21.95 5.34
N LEU A 255 13.51 22.78 4.40
CA LEU A 255 13.70 24.21 4.58
C LEU A 255 12.53 24.95 3.91
N PRO A 256 11.57 25.50 4.69
CA PRO A 256 10.57 26.40 4.12
C PRO A 256 11.28 27.68 3.64
N LEU A 257 11.07 28.04 2.37
CA LEU A 257 11.63 29.25 1.77
C LEU A 257 10.67 30.46 1.90
N TRP A 258 9.38 30.19 2.11
CA TRP A 258 8.30 31.15 2.35
C TRP A 258 7.13 30.45 3.04
#